data_AF-A0A933FXW4-F1
#
_entry.id   AF-A0A933FXW4-F1
#
_cell.length_a   1.000
_cell.length_b   1.000
_cell.length_c   1.000
_cell.angle_alpha   90.00
_cell.angle_beta   90.00
_cell.angle_gamma   90.00
#
_symmetry.space_group_name_H-M   'P 1'
#
loop_
_entity.id
_entity.type
_entity.pdbx_description
1 polymer ?
#
loop_
_entity_poly.entity_id
_entity_poly.type
_entity_poly.pdbx_seq_one_letter_code
_entity_poly.pdbx_strand_id
1 'polypeptide(L)'
;LLAANSVIDMSGGAGTLYLAGNLNVSTLGTLTPGTTSTFNYNGTSAQTVRIGVSSITYNHLHLNNTSGSGATLSAAITATNVTGNLRIQTGILDNGTFAITGNAADTFEVVSGATFKLTGTSAMVTGFGTKIFGVTSTVNYAGAAQTVSGENYGHLTTSGSSTKTASSASTVYGNFSIGTGTTFDAGSYNHALKGNFTNDGGFTASTSTMTFNGTTAQAIGGTSTTTFNNLTIANTSAEVSLNTNASVNGILTVNASALLNPAAAIVVGGSGTLTGNGTVRVTRATGSADFTNQYTITNKTLTNLTVEFAGSAAQGVNTNTFGGLKVNNASGVTLGGDVTVNGTLTFASGNLTTNGNKVIISSTGTVSRTSGHVVGNLQKNVATGATSKTFEIGDATNYTPVNVSFANVTTAGDLTVNTTTGDHPNISTSDVNPSKSVNRYWTLTNAGIVFTTYDATFNFVAGDVDAGANTSNFIVRKFSGGSWSTLTVGTRTSTSTQITGTTSFGDFQVGNVLSVAVSNSTFAFGTRPLNTWLSPDSSVLTNDGTEPQTLLGKISIFTASPNTWNLSETANGADTTRAQWSTTSATGPWSDISAYDQNFTIATSVAAGDSVKFFLRIQTPTSTSSFNQYSSTLTVTAQ
;
A
#
# COMPACT_ATOMS: atom_id res chain seq x y z
N LEU A 1 -49.73 -47.94 27.75
CA LEU A 1 -49.37 -49.38 27.69
C LEU A 1 -50.28 -50.02 26.66
N LEU A 2 -49.71 -50.67 25.65
CA LEU A 2 -50.46 -51.51 24.72
C LEU A 2 -50.38 -52.96 25.22
N ALA A 3 -51.52 -53.62 25.45
CA ALA A 3 -51.60 -55.00 25.94
C ALA A 3 -51.00 -56.00 24.93
N ALA A 4 -50.66 -57.21 25.38
CA ALA A 4 -50.22 -58.31 24.52
C ALA A 4 -51.20 -58.46 23.34
N ASN A 5 -50.69 -58.39 22.10
CA ASN A 5 -51.41 -58.41 20.81
C ASN A 5 -51.89 -57.05 20.24
N SER A 6 -51.33 -55.91 20.66
CA SER A 6 -51.70 -54.62 20.06
C SER A 6 -51.06 -54.43 18.67
N VAL A 7 -51.88 -54.05 17.68
CA VAL A 7 -51.49 -53.87 16.27
C VAL A 7 -51.65 -52.39 15.88
N ILE A 8 -50.61 -51.80 15.28
CA ILE A 8 -50.72 -50.56 14.50
C ILE A 8 -50.62 -50.95 13.02
N ASP A 9 -51.75 -51.01 12.33
CA ASP A 9 -51.79 -51.36 10.90
C ASP A 9 -52.02 -50.11 10.05
N MET A 10 -51.02 -49.77 9.25
CA MET A 10 -51.05 -48.67 8.28
C MET A 10 -50.98 -49.20 6.83
N SER A 11 -51.11 -50.51 6.62
CA SER A 11 -51.00 -51.16 5.29
C SER A 11 -51.98 -50.60 4.25
N GLY A 12 -53.07 -49.94 4.68
CA GLY A 12 -54.08 -49.34 3.83
C GLY A 12 -53.69 -48.09 3.03
N GLY A 13 -52.47 -47.52 3.19
CA GLY A 13 -52.00 -46.45 2.31
C GLY A 13 -51.02 -45.43 2.93
N ALA A 14 -51.11 -44.17 2.47
CA ALA A 14 -50.15 -43.10 2.74
C ALA A 14 -50.35 -42.34 4.08
N GLY A 15 -50.90 -43.00 5.10
CA GLY A 15 -51.20 -42.35 6.38
C GLY A 15 -49.94 -41.80 7.07
N THR A 16 -50.09 -40.71 7.84
CA THR A 16 -49.04 -40.19 8.72
C THR A 16 -49.44 -40.33 10.18
N LEU A 17 -48.61 -40.98 11.00
CA LEU A 17 -48.77 -41.03 12.45
C LEU A 17 -47.84 -40.02 13.14
N TYR A 18 -48.42 -39.10 13.90
CA TYR A 18 -47.68 -38.11 14.70
C TYR A 18 -47.54 -38.61 16.15
N LEU A 19 -46.32 -38.76 16.62
CA LEU A 19 -46.01 -39.20 17.98
C LEU A 19 -45.40 -38.06 18.78
N ALA A 20 -46.17 -37.53 19.74
CA ALA A 20 -45.70 -36.50 20.68
C ALA A 20 -44.92 -37.08 21.88
N GLY A 21 -45.00 -38.40 22.13
CA GLY A 21 -44.32 -39.11 23.23
C GLY A 21 -43.61 -40.39 22.78
N ASN A 22 -43.04 -41.14 23.72
CA ASN A 22 -42.34 -42.39 23.40
C ASN A 22 -43.30 -43.49 22.91
N LEU A 23 -42.93 -44.17 21.82
CA LEU A 23 -43.61 -45.37 21.38
C LEU A 23 -43.19 -46.56 22.26
N ASN A 24 -44.08 -46.99 23.14
CA ASN A 24 -43.87 -48.14 24.02
C ASN A 24 -44.74 -49.31 23.58
N VAL A 25 -44.11 -50.28 22.92
CA VAL A 25 -44.73 -51.51 22.40
C VAL A 25 -44.10 -52.70 23.09
N SER A 26 -44.94 -53.65 23.52
CA SER A 26 -44.50 -54.91 24.14
C SER A 26 -43.81 -55.81 23.09
N THR A 27 -43.12 -56.86 23.54
CA THR A 27 -42.44 -57.82 22.64
C THR A 27 -43.40 -58.57 21.69
N LEU A 28 -44.72 -58.46 21.91
CA LEU A 28 -45.78 -59.09 21.10
C LEU A 28 -46.59 -58.08 20.25
N GLY A 29 -46.26 -56.78 20.28
CA GLY A 29 -46.92 -55.79 19.44
C GLY A 29 -46.50 -55.90 17.96
N THR A 30 -47.32 -55.44 17.03
CA THR A 30 -46.95 -55.39 15.60
C THR A 30 -47.21 -54.00 15.03
N LEU A 31 -46.33 -53.55 14.13
CA LEU A 31 -46.52 -52.32 13.37
C LEU A 31 -46.28 -52.62 11.90
N THR A 32 -47.36 -52.63 11.13
CA THR A 32 -47.35 -52.92 9.69
C THR A 32 -47.44 -51.59 8.93
N PRO A 33 -46.39 -51.17 8.20
CA PRO A 33 -46.42 -49.92 7.47
C PRO A 33 -47.21 -50.07 6.16
N GLY A 34 -47.82 -48.97 5.71
CA GLY A 34 -48.24 -48.81 4.32
C GLY A 34 -47.05 -48.49 3.41
N THR A 35 -47.21 -48.74 2.10
CA THR A 35 -46.16 -48.58 1.07
C THR A 35 -45.60 -47.17 0.93
N THR A 36 -46.30 -46.16 1.46
CA THR A 36 -45.87 -44.75 1.53
C THR A 36 -46.26 -44.10 2.87
N SER A 37 -46.45 -44.91 3.91
CA SER A 37 -46.84 -44.41 5.24
C SER A 37 -45.70 -43.67 5.92
N THR A 38 -46.01 -42.69 6.77
CA THR A 38 -45.03 -41.89 7.50
C THR A 38 -45.23 -42.00 9.01
N PHE A 39 -44.15 -42.30 9.73
CA PHE A 39 -44.08 -42.16 11.17
C PHE A 39 -43.30 -40.91 11.53
N ASN A 40 -43.93 -40.00 12.25
CA ASN A 40 -43.35 -38.71 12.62
C ASN A 40 -43.18 -38.60 14.14
N TYR A 41 -41.93 -38.65 14.61
CA TYR A 41 -41.57 -38.35 16.00
C TYR A 41 -41.47 -36.83 16.18
N ASN A 42 -42.54 -36.21 16.71
CA ASN A 42 -42.72 -34.75 16.79
C ASN A 42 -42.93 -34.24 18.23
N GLY A 43 -42.38 -34.94 19.21
CA GLY A 43 -42.44 -34.55 20.62
C GLY A 43 -41.59 -33.33 20.96
N THR A 44 -41.93 -32.65 22.06
CA THR A 44 -41.15 -31.54 22.63
C THR A 44 -40.19 -32.00 23.74
N SER A 45 -40.39 -33.23 24.24
CA SER A 45 -39.47 -33.94 25.14
C SER A 45 -38.63 -34.95 24.36
N ALA A 46 -37.51 -35.40 24.93
CA ALA A 46 -36.65 -36.40 24.30
C ALA A 46 -37.45 -37.66 23.95
N GLN A 47 -37.26 -38.17 22.73
CA GLN A 47 -37.96 -39.37 22.26
C GLN A 47 -37.00 -40.51 21.96
N THR A 48 -37.44 -41.74 22.24
CA THR A 48 -36.78 -42.94 21.74
C THR A 48 -37.50 -43.41 20.48
N VAL A 49 -36.77 -43.42 19.36
CA VAL A 49 -37.21 -44.02 18.11
C VAL A 49 -37.10 -45.53 18.26
N ARG A 50 -38.25 -46.20 18.35
CA ARG A 50 -38.28 -47.61 18.71
C ARG A 50 -38.05 -48.46 17.47
N ILE A 51 -36.88 -49.10 17.40
CA ILE A 51 -36.45 -49.96 16.29
C ILE A 51 -35.99 -51.30 16.86
N GLY A 52 -36.11 -52.37 16.07
CA GLY A 52 -35.49 -53.67 16.36
C GLY A 52 -36.14 -54.45 17.50
N VAL A 53 -37.36 -54.10 17.91
CA VAL A 53 -38.19 -54.98 18.74
C VAL A 53 -39.48 -55.32 18.03
N SER A 54 -39.93 -56.57 18.20
CA SER A 54 -41.13 -57.12 17.57
C SER A 54 -41.12 -56.97 16.03
N SER A 55 -42.26 -57.19 15.35
CA SER A 55 -42.43 -56.91 13.93
C SER A 55 -42.79 -55.44 13.70
N ILE A 56 -41.88 -54.54 14.06
CA ILE A 56 -41.99 -53.10 13.80
C ILE A 56 -41.17 -52.76 12.56
N THR A 57 -41.85 -52.40 11.49
CA THR A 57 -41.22 -51.89 10.27
C THR A 57 -41.82 -50.53 9.93
N TYR A 58 -40.96 -49.54 9.69
CA TYR A 58 -41.39 -48.24 9.19
C TYR A 58 -41.26 -48.22 7.66
N ASN A 59 -42.11 -47.45 6.98
CA ASN A 59 -41.83 -47.01 5.62
C ASN A 59 -41.04 -45.69 5.68
N HIS A 60 -41.70 -44.53 5.69
CA HIS A 60 -41.03 -43.26 5.93
C HIS A 60 -40.93 -42.96 7.44
N LEU A 61 -39.75 -42.52 7.87
CA LEU A 61 -39.49 -42.10 9.25
C LEU A 61 -39.08 -40.62 9.26
N HIS A 62 -39.92 -39.78 9.84
CA HIS A 62 -39.67 -38.36 10.02
C HIS A 62 -39.36 -38.03 11.49
N LEU A 63 -38.39 -37.18 11.69
CA LEU A 63 -37.96 -36.68 12.99
C LEU A 63 -38.22 -35.18 13.00
N ASN A 64 -39.22 -34.77 13.79
CA ASN A 64 -39.60 -33.38 14.03
C ASN A 64 -39.55 -33.05 15.53
N ASN A 65 -38.72 -33.77 16.29
CA ASN A 65 -38.64 -33.60 17.73
C ASN A 65 -37.88 -32.31 18.07
N THR A 66 -38.51 -31.39 18.79
CA THR A 66 -37.92 -30.07 19.10
C THR A 66 -37.21 -30.02 20.45
N SER A 67 -37.03 -31.16 21.13
CA SER A 67 -36.25 -31.23 22.37
C SER A 67 -34.78 -30.95 22.11
N GLY A 68 -34.09 -30.34 23.08
CA GLY A 68 -32.63 -30.17 23.03
C GLY A 68 -31.84 -31.49 23.02
N SER A 69 -32.45 -32.61 23.42
CA SER A 69 -31.87 -33.96 23.27
C SER A 69 -32.35 -34.69 22.01
N GLY A 70 -33.41 -34.19 21.37
CA GLY A 70 -33.99 -34.74 20.15
C GLY A 70 -34.56 -36.15 20.30
N ALA A 71 -34.52 -36.89 19.19
CA ALA A 71 -34.91 -38.28 19.11
C ALA A 71 -33.66 -39.19 19.05
N THR A 72 -33.64 -40.29 19.81
CA THR A 72 -32.52 -41.25 19.86
C THR A 72 -32.96 -42.62 19.38
N LEU A 73 -32.18 -43.27 18.51
CA LEU A 73 -32.47 -44.63 18.05
C LEU A 73 -32.29 -45.66 19.17
N SER A 74 -33.17 -46.67 19.21
CA SER A 74 -33.03 -47.80 20.15
C SER A 74 -32.35 -49.04 19.56
N ALA A 75 -32.10 -49.07 18.25
CA ALA A 75 -31.42 -50.14 17.53
C ALA A 75 -30.96 -49.63 16.15
N ALA A 76 -30.18 -50.44 15.43
CA ALA A 76 -29.73 -50.13 14.06
C ALA A 76 -30.90 -50.04 13.07
N ILE A 77 -30.82 -49.06 12.18
CA ILE A 77 -31.70 -48.97 11.01
C ILE A 77 -31.11 -49.83 9.90
N THR A 78 -31.96 -50.68 9.32
CA THR A 78 -31.66 -51.52 8.17
C THR A 78 -32.71 -51.31 7.08
N ALA A 79 -32.36 -51.68 5.85
CA ALA A 79 -33.27 -51.72 4.69
C ALA A 79 -34.60 -52.45 4.95
N THR A 80 -34.64 -53.38 5.92
CA THR A 80 -35.80 -54.20 6.25
C THR A 80 -36.68 -53.63 7.36
N ASN A 81 -36.15 -52.76 8.22
CA ASN A 81 -36.88 -52.19 9.35
C ASN A 81 -37.27 -50.72 9.14
N VAL A 82 -36.59 -50.03 8.21
CA VAL A 82 -37.03 -48.76 7.62
C VAL A 82 -36.91 -48.93 6.11
N THR A 83 -38.06 -49.07 5.46
CA THR A 83 -38.18 -49.44 4.04
C THR A 83 -38.32 -48.25 3.10
N GLY A 84 -38.37 -47.03 3.66
CA GLY A 84 -38.50 -45.78 2.92
C GLY A 84 -37.56 -44.69 3.44
N ASN A 85 -37.84 -43.45 3.07
CA ASN A 85 -37.08 -42.26 3.46
C ASN A 85 -36.89 -42.08 4.98
N LEU A 86 -35.71 -41.58 5.38
CA LEU A 86 -35.39 -41.12 6.73
C LEU A 86 -35.11 -39.62 6.69
N ARG A 87 -35.99 -38.80 7.31
CA ARG A 87 -35.89 -37.34 7.26
C ARG A 87 -35.84 -36.71 8.64
N ILE A 88 -34.80 -35.91 8.90
CA ILE A 88 -34.70 -35.04 10.07
C ILE A 88 -35.15 -33.65 9.64
N GLN A 89 -36.41 -33.34 9.92
CA GLN A 89 -37.05 -32.10 9.46
C GLN A 89 -36.85 -30.94 10.45
N THR A 90 -36.71 -31.24 11.74
CA THR A 90 -36.29 -30.28 12.77
C THR A 90 -35.64 -30.99 13.96
N GLY A 91 -34.93 -30.23 14.80
CA GLY A 91 -34.27 -30.71 16.02
C GLY A 91 -33.13 -31.69 15.76
N ILE A 92 -32.94 -32.66 16.66
CA ILE A 92 -31.78 -33.57 16.67
C ILE A 92 -32.24 -35.02 16.44
N LEU A 93 -31.56 -35.75 15.57
CA LEU A 93 -31.50 -37.21 15.61
C LEU A 93 -30.14 -37.65 16.16
N ASP A 94 -30.13 -38.34 17.30
CA ASP A 94 -28.97 -39.07 17.82
C ASP A 94 -29.08 -40.54 17.37
N ASN A 95 -28.06 -41.04 16.67
CA ASN A 95 -28.08 -42.44 16.21
C ASN A 95 -27.95 -43.45 17.36
N GLY A 96 -27.73 -43.01 18.60
CA GLY A 96 -27.67 -43.90 19.77
C GLY A 96 -26.54 -44.93 19.65
N THR A 97 -25.44 -44.59 18.99
CA THR A 97 -24.31 -45.46 18.61
C THR A 97 -24.59 -46.50 17.52
N PHE A 98 -25.83 -46.57 17.02
CA PHE A 98 -26.23 -47.57 16.04
C PHE A 98 -25.94 -47.15 14.59
N ALA A 99 -25.62 -48.14 13.76
CA ALA A 99 -25.50 -47.97 12.31
C ALA A 99 -26.87 -47.69 11.67
N ILE A 100 -26.84 -46.94 10.55
CA ILE A 100 -28.02 -46.62 9.75
C ILE A 100 -27.73 -46.99 8.30
N THR A 101 -28.48 -47.97 7.78
CA THR A 101 -28.39 -48.43 6.40
C THR A 101 -29.80 -48.45 5.78
N GLY A 102 -30.03 -47.59 4.77
CA GLY A 102 -31.30 -47.53 4.02
C GLY A 102 -31.29 -48.32 2.71
N ASN A 103 -32.21 -47.99 1.80
CA ASN A 103 -32.27 -48.58 0.45
C ASN A 103 -31.87 -47.57 -0.65
N ALA A 104 -31.40 -48.09 -1.78
CA ALA A 104 -30.92 -47.27 -2.90
C ALA A 104 -32.00 -46.39 -3.54
N ALA A 105 -33.29 -46.72 -3.37
CA ALA A 105 -34.40 -45.90 -3.85
C ALA A 105 -34.75 -44.73 -2.92
N ASP A 106 -34.21 -44.71 -1.71
CA ASP A 106 -34.64 -43.82 -0.63
C ASP A 106 -33.67 -42.66 -0.40
N THR A 107 -34.20 -41.65 0.30
CA THR A 107 -33.47 -40.43 0.71
C THR A 107 -33.20 -40.43 2.21
N PHE A 108 -31.97 -40.11 2.58
CA PHE A 108 -31.63 -39.59 3.90
C PHE A 108 -31.55 -38.06 3.83
N GLU A 109 -32.29 -37.36 4.67
CA GLU A 109 -32.34 -35.89 4.64
C GLU A 109 -32.15 -35.28 6.03
N VAL A 110 -31.29 -34.26 6.11
CA VAL A 110 -31.19 -33.35 7.25
C VAL A 110 -31.55 -31.96 6.79
N VAL A 111 -32.74 -31.48 7.15
CA VAL A 111 -33.25 -30.18 6.71
C VAL A 111 -32.45 -29.04 7.37
N SER A 112 -32.40 -27.88 6.72
CA SER A 112 -31.81 -26.66 7.26
C SER A 112 -32.28 -26.38 8.70
N GLY A 113 -31.33 -26.14 9.61
CA GLY A 113 -31.59 -25.94 11.04
C GLY A 113 -31.71 -27.24 11.87
N ALA A 114 -31.88 -28.40 11.26
CA ALA A 114 -31.86 -29.69 11.94
C ALA A 114 -30.44 -30.24 12.13
N THR A 115 -30.28 -31.21 13.04
CA THR A 115 -28.99 -31.80 13.40
C THR A 115 -29.04 -33.32 13.34
N PHE A 116 -28.06 -33.93 12.67
CA PHE A 116 -27.75 -35.35 12.77
C PHE A 116 -26.51 -35.55 13.64
N LYS A 117 -26.66 -36.26 14.75
CA LYS A 117 -25.60 -36.52 15.73
C LYS A 117 -25.20 -38.00 15.67
N LEU A 118 -23.98 -38.25 15.21
CA LEU A 118 -23.39 -39.60 15.14
C LEU A 118 -22.52 -39.87 16.36
N THR A 119 -22.91 -40.81 17.20
CA THR A 119 -22.21 -41.24 18.41
C THR A 119 -21.58 -42.63 18.23
N GLY A 120 -20.78 -43.06 19.21
CA GLY A 120 -20.04 -44.34 19.17
C GLY A 120 -18.90 -44.34 18.14
N THR A 121 -18.68 -45.47 17.48
CA THR A 121 -17.73 -45.61 16.35
C THR A 121 -18.45 -45.60 15.00
N SER A 122 -19.73 -45.20 14.97
CA SER A 122 -20.56 -45.23 13.78
C SER A 122 -20.02 -44.32 12.67
N ALA A 123 -20.04 -44.84 11.45
CA ALA A 123 -19.78 -44.09 10.22
C ALA A 123 -21.05 -43.37 9.71
N MET A 124 -20.90 -42.57 8.66
CA MET A 124 -22.03 -41.93 7.98
C MET A 124 -23.03 -42.95 7.46
N VAL A 125 -24.31 -42.54 7.32
CA VAL A 125 -25.37 -43.40 6.80
C VAL A 125 -25.01 -43.98 5.43
N THR A 126 -25.37 -45.24 5.21
CA THR A 126 -25.14 -45.99 3.97
C THR A 126 -26.44 -46.52 3.37
N GLY A 127 -26.39 -47.12 2.18
CA GLY A 127 -27.53 -47.75 1.54
C GLY A 127 -28.52 -46.80 0.84
N PHE A 128 -28.73 -45.58 1.35
CA PHE A 128 -29.55 -44.56 0.71
C PHE A 128 -28.96 -44.11 -0.63
N GLY A 129 -29.79 -44.04 -1.68
CA GLY A 129 -29.35 -43.55 -2.99
C GLY A 129 -29.12 -42.05 -3.04
N THR A 130 -29.81 -41.30 -2.17
CA THR A 130 -29.67 -39.85 -2.06
C THR A 130 -29.44 -39.44 -0.60
N LYS A 131 -28.43 -38.59 -0.36
CA LYS A 131 -28.23 -37.90 0.91
C LYS A 131 -28.37 -36.40 0.68
N ILE A 132 -29.22 -35.74 1.46
CA ILE A 132 -29.47 -34.29 1.35
C ILE A 132 -29.16 -33.66 2.70
N PHE A 133 -28.30 -32.64 2.70
CA PHE A 133 -28.04 -31.80 3.86
C PHE A 133 -28.41 -30.37 3.48
N GLY A 134 -29.38 -29.79 4.18
CA GLY A 134 -29.71 -28.38 4.03
C GLY A 134 -28.48 -27.53 4.34
N VAL A 135 -28.33 -26.40 3.64
CA VAL A 135 -27.11 -25.57 3.73
C VAL A 135 -26.82 -25.00 5.14
N THR A 136 -27.82 -24.99 6.04
CA THR A 136 -27.68 -24.66 7.46
C THR A 136 -28.04 -25.82 8.41
N SER A 137 -28.15 -27.04 7.90
CA SER A 137 -28.26 -28.26 8.73
C SER A 137 -26.93 -28.55 9.44
N THR A 138 -26.89 -29.39 10.46
CA THR A 138 -25.64 -29.79 11.13
C THR A 138 -25.46 -31.29 11.11
N VAL A 139 -24.26 -31.76 10.71
CA VAL A 139 -23.82 -33.13 10.97
C VAL A 139 -22.70 -33.08 12.01
N ASN A 140 -22.95 -33.71 13.17
CA ASN A 140 -22.00 -33.78 14.28
C ASN A 140 -21.48 -35.20 14.49
N TYR A 141 -20.20 -35.42 14.22
CA TYR A 141 -19.46 -36.63 14.59
C TYR A 141 -19.05 -36.54 16.06
N ALA A 142 -19.94 -37.01 16.94
CA ALA A 142 -19.93 -36.83 18.39
C ALA A 142 -19.43 -38.06 19.18
N GLY A 143 -18.95 -39.09 18.50
CA GLY A 143 -18.55 -40.37 19.10
C GLY A 143 -17.09 -40.42 19.57
N ALA A 144 -16.53 -41.64 19.61
CA ALA A 144 -15.09 -41.88 19.76
C ALA A 144 -14.41 -41.77 18.38
N ALA A 145 -13.45 -42.64 18.03
CA ALA A 145 -12.87 -42.63 16.69
C ALA A 145 -13.96 -42.88 15.62
N GLN A 146 -14.04 -42.02 14.62
CA GLN A 146 -15.06 -42.10 13.54
C GLN A 146 -14.47 -41.76 12.18
N THR A 147 -15.05 -42.34 11.14
CA THR A 147 -14.78 -41.97 9.75
C THR A 147 -15.75 -40.89 9.29
N VAL A 148 -15.22 -39.75 8.85
CA VAL A 148 -15.99 -38.64 8.27
C VAL A 148 -16.05 -38.85 6.76
N SER A 149 -17.25 -39.08 6.22
CA SER A 149 -17.42 -39.25 4.77
C SER A 149 -17.32 -37.92 4.03
N GLY A 150 -16.93 -37.97 2.76
CA GLY A 150 -17.02 -36.82 1.86
C GLY A 150 -18.46 -36.57 1.46
N GLU A 151 -19.03 -35.46 1.91
CA GLU A 151 -20.40 -35.05 1.61
C GLU A 151 -20.47 -33.54 1.36
N ASN A 152 -21.63 -33.08 0.89
CA ASN A 152 -22.01 -31.68 0.84
C ASN A 152 -22.74 -31.31 2.14
N TYR A 153 -21.99 -31.04 3.21
CA TYR A 153 -22.54 -30.69 4.51
C TYR A 153 -23.12 -29.26 4.53
N GLY A 154 -24.17 -29.04 5.32
CA GLY A 154 -24.50 -27.70 5.81
C GLY A 154 -23.39 -27.23 6.75
N HIS A 155 -23.47 -27.60 8.01
CA HIS A 155 -22.41 -27.49 9.01
C HIS A 155 -21.80 -28.86 9.26
N LEU A 156 -20.48 -28.89 9.45
CA LEU A 156 -19.75 -30.06 9.92
C LEU A 156 -19.22 -29.75 11.32
N THR A 157 -19.44 -30.66 12.27
CA THR A 157 -18.92 -30.52 13.62
C THR A 157 -18.30 -31.83 14.08
N THR A 158 -17.16 -31.76 14.77
CA THR A 158 -16.62 -32.89 15.52
C THR A 158 -16.72 -32.60 17.01
N SER A 159 -17.21 -33.56 17.77
CA SER A 159 -17.32 -33.49 19.23
C SER A 159 -17.14 -34.87 19.86
N GLY A 160 -17.19 -34.95 21.19
CA GLY A 160 -16.90 -36.19 21.91
C GLY A 160 -15.40 -36.36 22.09
N SER A 161 -14.82 -37.45 21.58
CA SER A 161 -13.40 -37.74 21.77
C SER A 161 -12.71 -38.32 20.53
N SER A 162 -11.38 -38.39 20.60
CA SER A 162 -10.52 -39.09 19.64
C SER A 162 -10.50 -38.49 18.23
N THR A 163 -9.80 -39.16 17.32
CA THR A 163 -9.64 -38.71 15.93
C THR A 163 -10.87 -39.01 15.08
N LYS A 164 -11.30 -38.03 14.31
CA LYS A 164 -12.29 -38.12 13.23
C LYS A 164 -11.53 -38.04 11.91
N THR A 165 -11.47 -39.14 11.17
CA THR A 165 -10.63 -39.26 9.97
C THR A 165 -11.47 -39.12 8.72
N ALA A 166 -11.12 -38.17 7.85
CA ALA A 166 -11.74 -38.02 6.54
C ALA A 166 -11.47 -39.24 5.65
N SER A 167 -12.50 -39.74 4.95
CA SER A 167 -12.35 -40.80 3.94
C SER A 167 -12.52 -40.31 2.50
N SER A 168 -12.90 -39.05 2.31
CA SER A 168 -13.00 -38.38 1.01
C SER A 168 -13.06 -36.85 1.20
N ALA A 169 -13.01 -36.10 0.11
CA ALA A 169 -13.18 -34.65 0.10
C ALA A 169 -14.60 -34.25 0.52
N SER A 170 -14.70 -33.18 1.32
CA SER A 170 -15.99 -32.63 1.78
C SER A 170 -16.17 -31.20 1.30
N THR A 171 -17.40 -30.84 0.98
CA THR A 171 -17.82 -29.43 0.83
C THR A 171 -18.69 -29.06 2.02
N VAL A 172 -18.36 -27.98 2.71
CA VAL A 172 -19.11 -27.49 3.88
C VAL A 172 -19.68 -26.11 3.53
N TYR A 173 -21.00 -26.02 3.36
CA TYR A 173 -21.70 -24.79 2.94
C TYR A 173 -21.79 -23.74 4.05
N GLY A 174 -21.87 -24.20 5.30
CA GLY A 174 -21.78 -23.39 6.50
C GLY A 174 -20.42 -23.57 7.19
N ASN A 175 -20.44 -23.45 8.52
CA ASN A 175 -19.23 -23.58 9.35
C ASN A 175 -18.74 -25.03 9.51
N PHE A 176 -17.42 -25.18 9.58
CA PHE A 176 -16.74 -26.38 10.05
C PHE A 176 -16.10 -26.10 11.42
N SER A 177 -16.52 -26.85 12.45
CA SER A 177 -16.02 -26.71 13.82
C SER A 177 -15.40 -28.01 14.32
N ILE A 178 -14.18 -27.92 14.82
CA ILE A 178 -13.51 -29.00 15.54
C ILE A 178 -13.60 -28.68 17.03
N GLY A 179 -14.44 -29.43 17.75
CA GLY A 179 -14.65 -29.24 19.17
C GLY A 179 -13.49 -29.78 20.02
N THR A 180 -13.42 -29.28 21.26
CA THR A 180 -12.48 -29.74 22.28
C THR A 180 -12.55 -31.26 22.46
N GLY A 181 -11.41 -31.90 22.71
CA GLY A 181 -11.31 -33.36 22.89
C GLY A 181 -11.30 -34.19 21.61
N THR A 182 -11.52 -33.59 20.43
CA THR A 182 -11.43 -34.27 19.14
C THR A 182 -10.26 -33.79 18.29
N THR A 183 -9.77 -34.65 17.41
CA THR A 183 -8.84 -34.29 16.34
C THR A 183 -9.50 -34.57 15.00
N PHE A 184 -9.52 -33.63 14.06
CA PHE A 184 -9.88 -33.95 12.68
C PHE A 184 -8.61 -34.26 11.86
N ASP A 185 -8.55 -35.46 11.28
CA ASP A 185 -7.53 -35.82 10.30
C ASP A 185 -8.09 -35.64 8.89
N ALA A 186 -7.54 -34.65 8.19
CA ALA A 186 -7.99 -34.23 6.86
C ALA A 186 -7.50 -35.15 5.73
N GLY A 187 -6.63 -36.13 6.02
CA GLY A 187 -6.13 -37.07 5.02
C GLY A 187 -5.44 -36.38 3.83
N SER A 188 -5.68 -36.88 2.62
CA SER A 188 -5.02 -36.41 1.38
C SER A 188 -6.00 -35.73 0.42
N TYR A 189 -7.03 -35.09 0.96
CA TYR A 189 -8.15 -34.57 0.17
C TYR A 189 -8.18 -33.05 0.07
N ASN A 190 -8.95 -32.56 -0.90
CA ASN A 190 -9.20 -31.13 -1.09
C ASN A 190 -10.57 -30.78 -0.52
N HIS A 191 -10.62 -30.24 0.70
CA HIS A 191 -11.86 -29.83 1.34
C HIS A 191 -12.22 -28.39 0.96
N ALA A 192 -13.48 -28.15 0.61
CA ALA A 192 -14.00 -26.83 0.28
C ALA A 192 -14.89 -26.29 1.41
N LEU A 193 -14.57 -25.11 1.92
CA LEU A 193 -15.29 -24.44 2.99
C LEU A 193 -15.91 -23.15 2.47
N LYS A 194 -17.23 -23.04 2.63
CA LYS A 194 -18.01 -21.84 2.27
C LYS A 194 -18.32 -20.97 3.47
N GLY A 195 -18.33 -21.53 4.69
CA GLY A 195 -18.43 -20.79 5.95
C GLY A 195 -17.11 -20.73 6.72
N ASN A 196 -17.20 -20.47 8.02
CA ASN A 196 -16.06 -20.31 8.91
C ASN A 196 -15.42 -21.65 9.29
N PHE A 197 -14.14 -21.61 9.64
CA PHE A 197 -13.40 -22.73 10.22
C PHE A 197 -12.99 -22.38 11.65
N THR A 198 -13.41 -23.20 12.61
CA THR A 198 -13.05 -23.06 14.02
C THR A 198 -12.35 -24.32 14.51
N ASN A 199 -11.12 -24.19 15.00
CA ASN A 199 -10.37 -25.29 15.60
C ASN A 199 -10.18 -25.06 17.11
N ASP A 200 -11.00 -25.71 17.92
CA ASP A 200 -10.88 -25.77 19.38
C ASP A 200 -10.35 -27.13 19.86
N GLY A 201 -9.99 -28.02 18.94
CA GLY A 201 -9.42 -29.34 19.19
C GLY A 201 -8.07 -29.51 18.52
N GLY A 202 -7.86 -30.66 17.89
CA GLY A 202 -6.70 -30.96 17.06
C GLY A 202 -7.01 -30.95 15.56
N PHE A 203 -6.04 -30.57 14.75
CA PHE A 203 -6.13 -30.68 13.29
C PHE A 203 -4.88 -31.37 12.75
N THR A 204 -5.05 -32.57 12.19
CA THR A 204 -4.00 -33.30 11.47
C THR A 204 -4.16 -33.02 9.99
N ALA A 205 -3.28 -32.19 9.43
CA ALA A 205 -3.41 -31.77 8.04
C ALA A 205 -3.07 -32.86 7.02
N SER A 206 -2.22 -33.84 7.38
CA SER A 206 -1.73 -34.86 6.47
C SER A 206 -1.22 -34.22 5.16
N THR A 207 -1.71 -34.61 3.98
CA THR A 207 -1.37 -33.94 2.71
C THR A 207 -2.53 -33.14 2.11
N SER A 208 -3.53 -32.82 2.92
CA SER A 208 -4.77 -32.16 2.49
C SER A 208 -4.57 -30.73 1.97
N THR A 209 -5.59 -30.25 1.27
CA THR A 209 -5.78 -28.83 0.94
C THR A 209 -7.08 -28.34 1.52
N MET A 210 -7.04 -27.25 2.29
CA MET A 210 -8.23 -26.53 2.74
C MET A 210 -8.48 -25.33 1.84
N THR A 211 -9.65 -25.24 1.20
CA THR A 211 -10.01 -24.16 0.28
C THR A 211 -11.16 -23.33 0.85
N PHE A 212 -10.94 -22.04 1.11
CA PHE A 212 -11.96 -21.09 1.53
C PHE A 212 -12.50 -20.36 0.29
N ASN A 213 -13.69 -20.72 -0.16
CA ASN A 213 -14.30 -20.23 -1.40
C ASN A 213 -15.80 -19.91 -1.23
N GLY A 214 -16.17 -19.34 -0.08
CA GLY A 214 -17.50 -18.82 0.21
C GLY A 214 -17.84 -17.57 -0.60
N THR A 215 -19.03 -17.03 -0.33
CA THR A 215 -19.53 -15.78 -0.94
C THR A 215 -19.75 -14.66 0.09
N THR A 216 -19.69 -14.98 1.38
CA THR A 216 -19.70 -14.03 2.49
C THR A 216 -18.32 -14.02 3.16
N ALA A 217 -18.05 -13.07 4.05
CA ALA A 217 -16.79 -13.08 4.81
C ALA A 217 -16.61 -14.41 5.54
N GLN A 218 -15.39 -14.95 5.53
CA GLN A 218 -15.03 -16.19 6.22
C GLN A 218 -13.96 -15.90 7.27
N ALA A 219 -13.97 -16.68 8.35
CA ALA A 219 -12.98 -16.61 9.40
C ALA A 219 -12.31 -17.96 9.63
N ILE A 220 -10.99 -17.92 9.87
CA ILE A 220 -10.19 -19.01 10.42
C ILE A 220 -9.89 -18.63 11.88
N GLY A 221 -10.42 -19.41 12.82
CA GLY A 221 -10.31 -19.12 14.24
C GLY A 221 -10.31 -20.38 15.09
N GLY A 222 -10.67 -20.19 16.36
CA GLY A 222 -10.59 -21.21 17.40
C GLY A 222 -9.42 -20.96 18.36
N THR A 223 -9.44 -21.72 19.44
CA THR A 223 -8.47 -21.63 20.54
C THR A 223 -7.16 -22.35 20.24
N SER A 224 -7.15 -23.29 19.29
CA SER A 224 -5.94 -24.01 18.86
C SER A 224 -5.29 -23.36 17.65
N THR A 225 -3.96 -23.27 17.65
CA THR A 225 -3.19 -22.94 16.43
C THR A 225 -3.40 -24.05 15.40
N THR A 226 -3.75 -23.67 14.17
CA THR A 226 -3.98 -24.64 13.09
C THR A 226 -2.80 -24.69 12.14
N THR A 227 -2.23 -25.88 11.97
CA THR A 227 -1.20 -26.13 10.94
C THR A 227 -1.87 -26.79 9.74
N PHE A 228 -1.92 -26.10 8.61
CA PHE A 228 -2.38 -26.63 7.33
C PHE A 228 -1.21 -27.26 6.55
N ASN A 229 -1.52 -28.24 5.69
CA ASN A 229 -0.58 -28.68 4.68
C ASN A 229 -0.63 -27.70 3.51
N ASN A 230 -1.75 -27.65 2.77
CA ASN A 230 -2.03 -26.57 1.82
C ASN A 230 -3.26 -25.76 2.25
N LEU A 231 -3.21 -24.44 2.02
CA LEU A 231 -4.30 -23.52 2.27
C LEU A 231 -4.54 -22.66 1.03
N THR A 232 -5.77 -22.66 0.53
CA THR A 232 -6.18 -21.84 -0.61
C THR A 232 -7.23 -20.83 -0.19
N ILE A 233 -6.93 -19.54 -0.37
CA ILE A 233 -7.83 -18.42 -0.17
C ILE A 233 -8.43 -18.06 -1.53
N ALA A 234 -9.70 -18.41 -1.75
CA ALA A 234 -10.38 -18.33 -3.03
C ALA A 234 -11.73 -17.60 -2.96
N ASN A 235 -12.09 -17.03 -1.80
CA ASN A 235 -13.25 -16.17 -1.66
C ASN A 235 -12.94 -14.82 -2.32
N THR A 236 -13.61 -14.57 -3.43
CA THR A 236 -13.46 -13.33 -4.21
C THR A 236 -14.58 -12.32 -3.93
N SER A 237 -15.57 -12.71 -3.14
CA SER A 237 -16.72 -11.85 -2.80
C SER A 237 -16.51 -11.10 -1.49
N ALA A 238 -15.67 -11.62 -0.60
CA ALA A 238 -15.35 -11.03 0.70
C ALA A 238 -13.99 -11.50 1.22
N GLU A 239 -13.54 -10.90 2.32
CA GLU A 239 -12.28 -11.28 2.98
C GLU A 239 -12.34 -12.66 3.65
N VAL A 240 -11.16 -13.30 3.74
CA VAL A 240 -10.91 -14.41 4.65
C VAL A 240 -9.99 -13.92 5.77
N SER A 241 -10.53 -13.85 6.99
CA SER A 241 -9.84 -13.30 8.16
C SER A 241 -9.21 -14.40 9.00
N LEU A 242 -8.01 -14.16 9.54
CA LEU A 242 -7.32 -15.06 10.46
C LEU A 242 -7.31 -14.45 11.87
N ASN A 243 -8.04 -15.10 12.78
CA ASN A 243 -8.25 -14.64 14.16
C ASN A 243 -7.42 -15.43 15.18
N THR A 244 -6.68 -16.44 14.73
CA THR A 244 -5.72 -17.23 15.51
C THR A 244 -4.48 -17.50 14.67
N ASN A 245 -3.35 -17.77 15.33
CA ASN A 245 -2.11 -18.11 14.63
C ASN A 245 -2.33 -19.35 13.74
N ALA A 246 -1.74 -19.33 12.55
CA ALA A 246 -1.82 -20.42 11.61
C ALA A 246 -0.46 -20.67 10.96
N SER A 247 -0.18 -21.94 10.65
CA SER A 247 1.00 -22.36 9.92
C SER A 247 0.60 -23.07 8.64
N VAL A 248 1.39 -22.93 7.58
CA VAL A 248 1.20 -23.67 6.32
C VAL A 248 2.52 -24.36 5.95
N ASN A 249 2.52 -25.69 5.90
CA ASN A 249 3.73 -26.47 5.66
C ASN A 249 4.07 -26.62 4.16
N GLY A 250 3.04 -26.65 3.31
CA GLY A 250 3.10 -26.76 1.86
C GLY A 250 2.90 -25.40 1.19
N ILE A 251 1.75 -25.16 0.57
CA ILE A 251 1.48 -23.93 -0.19
C ILE A 251 0.30 -23.17 0.39
N LEU A 252 0.51 -21.88 0.66
CA LEU A 252 -0.53 -20.88 0.88
C LEU A 252 -0.77 -20.12 -0.43
N THR A 253 -1.88 -20.40 -1.09
CA THR A 253 -2.28 -19.71 -2.34
C THR A 253 -3.36 -18.68 -2.05
N VAL A 254 -3.15 -17.44 -2.47
CA VAL A 254 -4.19 -16.40 -2.48
C VAL A 254 -4.60 -16.12 -3.92
N ASN A 255 -5.79 -16.56 -4.30
CA ASN A 255 -6.29 -16.45 -5.67
C ASN A 255 -6.54 -14.98 -6.07
N ALA A 256 -6.57 -14.73 -7.38
CA ALA A 256 -6.90 -13.42 -7.93
C ALA A 256 -8.22 -12.90 -7.33
N SER A 257 -8.23 -11.61 -6.96
CA SER A 257 -9.36 -10.92 -6.29
C SER A 257 -9.73 -11.44 -4.90
N ALA A 258 -9.05 -12.44 -4.35
CA ALA A 258 -9.24 -12.85 -2.97
C ALA A 258 -8.36 -12.01 -2.01
N LEU A 259 -8.85 -11.83 -0.79
CA LEU A 259 -8.16 -11.07 0.26
C LEU A 259 -7.95 -11.93 1.51
N LEU A 260 -6.68 -12.11 1.89
CA LEU A 260 -6.28 -12.72 3.16
C LEU A 260 -6.03 -11.61 4.20
N ASN A 261 -6.77 -11.66 5.33
CA ASN A 261 -6.69 -10.64 6.37
C ASN A 261 -6.30 -11.16 7.76
N PRO A 262 -4.99 -11.06 8.06
CA PRO A 262 -4.39 -10.87 9.36
C PRO A 262 -5.19 -10.13 10.42
N ALA A 263 -5.56 -10.68 11.58
CA ALA A 263 -5.64 -9.79 12.76
C ALA A 263 -4.21 -9.34 13.16
N ALA A 264 -4.05 -8.14 13.73
CA ALA A 264 -2.74 -7.48 13.87
C ALA A 264 -1.69 -8.30 14.66
N ALA A 265 -2.13 -9.01 15.71
CA ALA A 265 -1.26 -9.86 16.53
C ALA A 265 -1.00 -11.24 15.90
N ILE A 266 -1.82 -11.65 14.93
CA ILE A 266 -1.79 -12.99 14.35
C ILE A 266 -0.64 -13.16 13.37
N VAL A 267 0.02 -14.31 13.46
CA VAL A 267 1.15 -14.69 12.62
C VAL A 267 0.72 -15.81 11.66
N VAL A 268 1.14 -15.68 10.39
CA VAL A 268 1.03 -16.69 9.34
C VAL A 268 2.41 -17.30 9.12
N GLY A 269 2.64 -18.47 9.72
CA GLY A 269 3.92 -19.18 9.72
C GLY A 269 3.95 -20.44 8.86
N GLY A 270 4.92 -21.31 9.16
CA GLY A 270 5.10 -22.62 8.53
C GLY A 270 6.26 -22.69 7.54
N SER A 271 6.66 -23.91 7.19
CA SER A 271 7.78 -24.19 6.27
C SER A 271 7.46 -23.93 4.79
N GLY A 272 6.21 -23.59 4.50
CA GLY A 272 5.66 -23.55 3.16
C GLY A 272 6.03 -22.33 2.34
N THR A 273 5.27 -22.13 1.26
CA THR A 273 5.38 -21.00 0.34
C THR A 273 4.09 -20.20 0.30
N LEU A 274 4.18 -18.89 0.55
CA LEU A 274 3.11 -17.94 0.21
C LEU A 274 3.21 -17.54 -1.26
N THR A 275 2.14 -17.71 -2.02
CA THR A 275 2.06 -17.40 -3.45
C THR A 275 0.64 -17.02 -3.88
N GLY A 276 0.48 -16.63 -5.14
CA GLY A 276 -0.82 -16.36 -5.76
C GLY A 276 -0.87 -15.00 -6.47
N ASN A 277 -2.09 -14.57 -6.78
CA ASN A 277 -2.37 -13.37 -7.56
C ASN A 277 -3.38 -12.43 -6.86
N GLY A 278 -3.75 -12.74 -5.62
CA GLY A 278 -4.64 -11.94 -4.80
C GLY A 278 -3.92 -10.92 -3.91
N THR A 279 -4.60 -10.51 -2.85
CA THR A 279 -4.07 -9.56 -1.88
C THR A 279 -3.81 -10.23 -0.53
N VAL A 280 -2.61 -10.02 0.01
CA VAL A 280 -2.29 -10.29 1.42
C VAL A 280 -2.21 -8.97 2.15
N ARG A 281 -2.97 -8.83 3.23
CA ARG A 281 -2.98 -7.61 4.04
C ARG A 281 -2.07 -7.72 5.25
N VAL A 282 -1.31 -6.67 5.49
CA VAL A 282 -0.47 -6.45 6.66
C VAL A 282 -1.20 -5.51 7.58
N THR A 283 -1.64 -6.01 8.72
CA THR A 283 -2.33 -5.25 9.78
C THR A 283 -1.47 -5.07 11.02
N ARG A 284 -0.39 -5.83 11.15
CA ARG A 284 0.64 -5.62 12.16
C ARG A 284 1.28 -4.24 11.95
N ALA A 285 1.38 -3.44 13.00
CA ALA A 285 1.83 -2.05 12.90
C ALA A 285 2.78 -1.70 14.05
N THR A 286 3.95 -2.34 14.06
CA THR A 286 5.05 -2.07 14.99
C THR A 286 6.04 -1.05 14.43
N GLY A 287 5.85 -0.58 13.19
CA GLY A 287 6.70 0.43 12.54
C GLY A 287 8.01 -0.12 11.96
N SER A 288 8.24 -1.43 12.04
CA SER A 288 9.46 -2.08 11.53
C SER A 288 9.21 -3.52 11.11
N ALA A 289 9.54 -3.84 9.86
CA ALA A 289 9.45 -5.17 9.23
C ALA A 289 8.08 -5.88 9.42
N ASP A 290 6.98 -5.12 9.41
CA ASP A 290 5.65 -5.61 9.76
C ASP A 290 5.19 -6.78 8.89
N PHE A 291 5.47 -6.73 7.59
CA PHE A 291 5.15 -7.82 6.67
C PHE A 291 5.88 -9.12 7.03
N THR A 292 7.20 -9.06 7.26
CA THR A 292 8.02 -10.23 7.59
C THR A 292 7.68 -10.79 8.98
N ASN A 293 7.29 -9.93 9.92
CA ASN A 293 6.87 -10.32 11.27
C ASN A 293 5.45 -10.90 11.33
N GLN A 294 4.55 -10.48 10.43
CA GLN A 294 3.19 -11.04 10.35
C GLN A 294 3.13 -12.30 9.48
N TYR A 295 3.91 -12.34 8.39
CA TYR A 295 4.03 -13.49 7.50
C TYR A 295 5.40 -14.14 7.69
N THR A 296 5.55 -14.95 8.74
CA THR A 296 6.80 -15.67 9.04
C THR A 296 6.99 -16.96 8.23
N ILE A 297 6.02 -17.31 7.38
CA ILE A 297 6.14 -18.42 6.42
C ILE A 297 7.45 -18.35 5.63
N THR A 298 8.15 -19.49 5.53
CA THR A 298 9.55 -19.53 5.09
C THR A 298 9.75 -18.95 3.70
N ASN A 299 8.99 -19.42 2.70
CA ASN A 299 9.13 -18.99 1.32
C ASN A 299 8.02 -18.02 0.93
N LYS A 300 8.35 -17.01 0.14
CA LYS A 300 7.41 -15.96 -0.30
C LYS A 300 7.63 -15.64 -1.78
N THR A 301 6.67 -16.01 -2.62
CA THR A 301 6.62 -15.65 -4.03
C THR A 301 5.67 -14.47 -4.20
N LEU A 302 6.20 -13.26 -4.07
CA LEU A 302 5.40 -12.03 -4.02
C LEU A 302 5.18 -11.38 -5.38
N THR A 303 5.89 -11.83 -6.42
CA THR A 303 5.96 -11.17 -7.74
C THR A 303 4.62 -11.06 -8.47
N ASN A 304 3.61 -11.85 -8.07
CA ASN A 304 2.25 -11.78 -8.60
C ASN A 304 1.20 -11.37 -7.54
N LEU A 305 1.58 -11.35 -6.25
CA LEU A 305 0.71 -10.94 -5.15
C LEU A 305 0.71 -9.43 -4.99
N THR A 306 -0.41 -8.89 -4.51
CA THR A 306 -0.44 -7.55 -3.91
C THR A 306 -0.24 -7.65 -2.40
N VAL A 307 0.75 -6.94 -1.87
CA VAL A 307 0.91 -6.76 -0.42
C VAL A 307 0.29 -5.41 -0.05
N GLU A 308 -0.74 -5.44 0.80
CA GLU A 308 -1.43 -4.24 1.28
C GLU A 308 -1.02 -3.91 2.72
N PHE A 309 -0.44 -2.73 2.95
CA PHE A 309 -0.19 -2.19 4.27
C PHE A 309 -1.41 -1.37 4.73
N ALA A 310 -2.12 -1.87 5.75
CA ALA A 310 -3.37 -1.29 6.27
C ALA A 310 -3.47 -1.41 7.79
N GLY A 311 -2.35 -1.20 8.49
CA GLY A 311 -2.29 -1.15 9.94
C GLY A 311 -2.94 0.12 10.52
N SER A 312 -3.27 0.08 11.81
CA SER A 312 -3.87 1.22 12.54
C SER A 312 -2.84 2.22 13.09
N ALA A 313 -1.55 1.95 12.89
CA ALA A 313 -0.41 2.78 13.26
C ALA A 313 0.63 2.72 12.15
N ALA A 314 1.71 3.50 12.25
CA ALA A 314 2.77 3.50 11.25
C ALA A 314 3.33 2.09 11.02
N GLN A 315 3.61 1.75 9.77
CA GLN A 315 4.14 0.44 9.39
C GLN A 315 5.54 0.54 8.77
N GLY A 316 6.31 -0.53 8.90
CA GLY A 316 7.61 -0.68 8.26
C GLY A 316 7.61 -1.80 7.22
N VAL A 317 8.27 -1.56 6.08
CA VAL A 317 8.48 -2.57 5.03
C VAL A 317 9.97 -2.76 4.75
N ASN A 318 10.46 -3.99 4.87
CA ASN A 318 11.85 -4.34 4.53
C ASN A 318 12.02 -4.56 3.02
N THR A 319 13.28 -4.68 2.58
CA THR A 319 13.62 -4.98 1.19
C THR A 319 12.89 -6.21 0.67
N ASN A 320 12.11 -5.99 -0.40
CA ASN A 320 11.34 -7.01 -1.08
C ASN A 320 11.10 -6.60 -2.54
N THR A 321 10.82 -7.58 -3.38
CA THR A 321 10.25 -7.37 -4.72
C THR A 321 8.80 -7.81 -4.71
N PHE A 322 7.89 -6.88 -4.96
CA PHE A 322 6.44 -7.11 -4.96
C PHE A 322 5.90 -7.18 -6.39
N GLY A 323 4.85 -7.97 -6.58
CA GLY A 323 3.95 -7.81 -7.73
C GLY A 323 3.18 -6.51 -7.59
N GLY A 324 2.28 -6.42 -6.61
CA GLY A 324 1.64 -5.18 -6.20
C GLY A 324 2.09 -4.75 -4.81
N LEU A 325 2.21 -3.45 -4.60
CA LEU A 325 2.34 -2.86 -3.27
C LEU A 325 1.21 -1.85 -3.09
N LYS A 326 0.38 -2.01 -2.06
CA LYS A 326 -0.71 -1.08 -1.77
C LYS A 326 -0.47 -0.43 -0.41
N VAL A 327 -0.41 0.90 -0.40
CA VAL A 327 -0.32 1.73 0.80
C VAL A 327 -1.74 2.21 1.12
N ASN A 328 -2.31 1.65 2.18
CA ASN A 328 -3.66 1.94 2.68
C ASN A 328 -3.63 2.17 4.19
N ASN A 329 -2.61 2.91 4.65
CA ASN A 329 -2.35 3.19 6.04
C ASN A 329 -2.14 4.68 6.23
N ALA A 330 -3.13 5.36 6.83
CA ALA A 330 -3.11 6.81 7.02
C ALA A 330 -1.95 7.30 7.91
N SER A 331 -1.40 6.45 8.80
CA SER A 331 -0.21 6.75 9.60
C SER A 331 1.10 6.64 8.81
N GLY A 332 1.04 6.16 7.56
CA GLY A 332 2.18 6.03 6.67
C GLY A 332 2.91 4.68 6.79
N VAL A 333 3.73 4.42 5.78
CA VAL A 333 4.61 3.26 5.66
C VAL A 333 6.03 3.75 5.44
N THR A 334 7.01 3.19 6.15
CA THR A 334 8.42 3.54 6.03
C THR A 334 9.24 2.36 5.50
N LEU A 335 10.12 2.63 4.53
CA LEU A 335 11.05 1.63 4.01
C LEU A 335 12.20 1.38 5.02
N GLY A 336 12.49 0.11 5.27
CA GLY A 336 13.71 -0.36 5.92
C GLY A 336 14.82 -0.76 4.94
N GLY A 337 14.58 -0.62 3.63
CA GLY A 337 15.51 -0.92 2.55
C GLY A 337 14.86 -0.69 1.19
N ASP A 338 15.63 -0.79 0.09
CA ASP A 338 15.09 -0.63 -1.27
C ASP A 338 13.96 -1.63 -1.55
N VAL A 339 12.88 -1.16 -2.17
CA VAL A 339 11.71 -1.97 -2.53
C VAL A 339 11.46 -1.85 -4.02
N THR A 340 11.23 -2.99 -4.68
CA THR A 340 10.88 -3.05 -6.10
C THR A 340 9.41 -3.44 -6.27
N VAL A 341 8.71 -2.78 -7.19
CA VAL A 341 7.32 -3.08 -7.56
C VAL A 341 7.27 -3.42 -9.05
N ASN A 342 6.93 -4.68 -9.35
CA ASN A 342 6.88 -5.22 -10.72
C ASN A 342 5.54 -4.95 -11.42
N GLY A 343 4.46 -4.89 -10.66
CA GLY A 343 3.10 -4.52 -11.06
C GLY A 343 2.76 -3.12 -10.57
N THR A 344 1.69 -2.95 -9.79
CA THR A 344 1.21 -1.60 -9.42
C THR A 344 1.58 -1.21 -8.00
N LEU A 345 2.20 -0.04 -7.83
CA LEU A 345 2.23 0.67 -6.55
C LEU A 345 0.94 1.49 -6.42
N THR A 346 0.10 1.15 -5.45
CA THR A 346 -1.18 1.82 -5.22
C THR A 346 -1.15 2.64 -3.95
N PHE A 347 -1.42 3.94 -4.07
CA PHE A 347 -1.62 4.86 -2.96
C PHE A 347 -3.12 5.10 -2.73
N ALA A 348 -3.68 4.35 -1.77
CA ALA A 348 -5.07 4.48 -1.35
C ALA A 348 -5.20 5.43 -0.16
N SER A 349 -4.28 5.34 0.81
CA SER A 349 -4.22 6.21 1.98
C SER A 349 -2.81 6.20 2.59
N GLY A 350 -2.30 7.39 2.92
CA GLY A 350 -1.00 7.61 3.56
C GLY A 350 0.21 7.54 2.64
N ASN A 351 1.34 8.02 3.17
CA ASN A 351 2.59 8.17 2.43
C ASN A 351 3.50 6.95 2.53
N LEU A 352 4.40 6.80 1.56
CA LEU A 352 5.50 5.84 1.58
C LEU A 352 6.82 6.60 1.75
N THR A 353 7.39 6.59 2.96
CA THR A 353 8.63 7.29 3.29
C THR A 353 9.83 6.40 3.03
N THR A 354 10.82 6.89 2.29
CA THR A 354 11.92 6.01 1.83
C THR A 354 13.12 5.94 2.79
N ASN A 355 13.28 6.93 3.68
CA ASN A 355 14.40 7.01 4.63
C ASN A 355 15.80 6.82 3.97
N GLY A 356 16.01 7.46 2.81
CA GLY A 356 17.22 7.34 2.01
C GLY A 356 17.23 6.16 1.03
N ASN A 357 16.38 5.15 1.23
CA ASN A 357 16.18 4.04 0.28
C ASN A 357 15.37 4.50 -0.93
N LYS A 358 15.11 3.56 -1.85
CA LYS A 358 14.34 3.78 -3.08
C LYS A 358 13.08 2.93 -3.14
N VAL A 359 12.01 3.55 -3.62
CA VAL A 359 10.89 2.84 -4.22
C VAL A 359 11.19 2.70 -5.71
N ILE A 360 11.32 1.48 -6.20
CA ILE A 360 11.70 1.17 -7.58
C ILE A 360 10.47 0.65 -8.32
N ILE A 361 10.00 1.39 -9.31
CA ILE A 361 8.98 0.92 -10.25
C ILE A 361 9.73 0.31 -11.44
N SER A 362 9.59 -1.00 -11.60
CA SER A 362 10.24 -1.74 -12.69
C SER A 362 9.76 -1.29 -14.08
N SER A 363 10.33 -1.86 -15.14
CA SER A 363 9.90 -1.62 -16.53
C SER A 363 8.46 -2.05 -16.82
N THR A 364 7.92 -3.01 -16.07
CA THR A 364 6.51 -3.45 -16.17
C THR A 364 5.61 -2.79 -15.13
N GLY A 365 6.19 -2.02 -14.21
CA GLY A 365 5.48 -1.46 -13.07
C GLY A 365 4.73 -0.17 -13.39
N THR A 366 3.72 0.13 -12.59
CA THR A 366 2.94 1.38 -12.67
C THR A 366 2.68 1.96 -11.28
N VAL A 367 2.22 3.22 -11.23
CA VAL A 367 1.77 3.87 -10.00
C VAL A 367 0.31 4.30 -10.20
N SER A 368 -0.54 3.98 -9.24
CA SER A 368 -1.93 4.44 -9.16
C SER A 368 -2.15 5.16 -7.84
N ARG A 369 -2.80 6.31 -7.85
CA ARG A 369 -2.90 7.19 -6.69
C ARG A 369 -4.27 7.83 -6.57
N THR A 370 -4.87 7.69 -5.40
CA THR A 370 -6.04 8.47 -4.96
C THR A 370 -5.64 9.45 -3.85
N SER A 371 -4.77 9.03 -2.93
CA SER A 371 -4.25 9.84 -1.82
C SER A 371 -2.91 9.28 -1.33
N GLY A 372 -2.01 10.14 -0.88
CA GLY A 372 -0.65 9.78 -0.44
C GLY A 372 0.37 9.75 -1.58
N HIS A 373 1.66 9.70 -1.26
CA HIS A 373 2.76 9.76 -2.23
C HIS A 373 4.07 9.25 -1.64
N VAL A 374 5.13 9.21 -2.46
CA VAL A 374 6.48 8.88 -1.99
C VAL A 374 7.11 10.11 -1.33
N VAL A 375 7.60 9.94 -0.10
CA VAL A 375 8.42 10.94 0.61
C VAL A 375 9.86 10.45 0.57
N GLY A 376 10.61 10.93 -0.43
CA GLY A 376 11.99 10.52 -0.70
C GLY A 376 12.19 10.04 -2.15
N ASN A 377 13.00 9.01 -2.34
CA ASN A 377 13.47 8.59 -3.67
C ASN A 377 12.48 7.66 -4.38
N LEU A 378 11.93 8.14 -5.51
CA LEU A 378 11.16 7.33 -6.45
C LEU A 378 11.98 7.08 -7.72
N GLN A 379 12.34 5.83 -7.97
CA GLN A 379 13.03 5.38 -9.18
C GLN A 379 12.00 4.79 -10.16
N LYS A 380 12.05 5.20 -11.42
CA LYS A 380 11.25 4.60 -12.50
C LYS A 380 12.12 4.26 -13.69
N ASN A 381 11.81 3.13 -14.32
CA ASN A 381 12.40 2.76 -15.60
C ASN A 381 11.93 3.71 -16.73
N VAL A 382 12.87 4.10 -17.57
CA VAL A 382 12.68 4.92 -18.77
C VAL A 382 13.05 4.07 -19.99
N ALA A 383 12.04 3.71 -20.78
CA ALA A 383 12.20 2.91 -21.99
C ALA A 383 12.76 3.75 -23.16
N THR A 384 13.21 3.07 -24.22
CA THR A 384 13.64 3.73 -25.46
C THR A 384 12.49 4.40 -26.20
N GLY A 385 12.82 5.37 -27.06
CA GLY A 385 11.87 6.19 -27.80
C GLY A 385 11.40 7.42 -27.01
N ALA A 386 10.40 8.12 -27.54
CA ALA A 386 9.74 9.22 -26.83
C ALA A 386 8.89 8.65 -25.67
N THR A 387 9.05 9.17 -24.47
CA THR A 387 8.33 8.66 -23.28
C THR A 387 8.16 9.73 -22.22
N SER A 388 7.07 9.64 -21.46
CA SER A 388 6.80 10.55 -20.33
C SER A 388 6.63 9.76 -19.05
N LYS A 389 7.09 10.33 -17.93
CA LYS A 389 7.00 9.77 -16.59
C LYS A 389 6.51 10.84 -15.63
N THR A 390 5.50 10.49 -14.85
CA THR A 390 5.14 11.24 -13.64
C THR A 390 5.85 10.60 -12.46
N PHE A 391 6.41 11.40 -11.57
CA PHE A 391 6.99 10.96 -10.30
C PHE A 391 6.08 11.44 -9.17
N GLU A 392 5.40 10.49 -8.53
CA GLU A 392 4.44 10.75 -7.45
C GLU A 392 5.16 10.97 -6.12
N ILE A 393 5.92 12.07 -6.04
CA ILE A 393 6.72 12.45 -4.88
C ILE A 393 6.14 13.66 -4.15
N GLY A 394 6.64 13.90 -2.94
CA GLY A 394 6.29 15.05 -2.13
C GLY A 394 7.07 15.10 -0.82
N ASP A 395 6.68 16.01 0.06
CA ASP A 395 7.12 16.02 1.46
C ASP A 395 6.10 15.29 2.36
N ALA A 396 6.28 15.32 3.69
CA ALA A 396 5.39 14.64 4.63
C ALA A 396 3.90 15.04 4.50
N THR A 397 3.61 16.23 3.97
CA THR A 397 2.29 16.86 3.90
C THR A 397 1.82 17.13 2.47
N ASN A 398 2.70 17.57 1.59
CA ASN A 398 2.35 18.08 0.27
C ASN A 398 2.77 17.11 -0.83
N TYR A 399 1.84 16.87 -1.75
CA TYR A 399 2.11 16.16 -3.01
C TYR A 399 2.61 17.16 -4.06
N THR A 400 3.87 17.02 -4.47
CA THR A 400 4.57 17.96 -5.36
C THR A 400 5.26 17.18 -6.49
N PRO A 401 4.46 16.58 -7.40
CA PRO A 401 4.99 15.65 -8.40
C PRO A 401 5.88 16.34 -9.42
N VAL A 402 6.73 15.55 -10.07
CA VAL A 402 7.52 15.99 -11.23
C VAL A 402 7.08 15.20 -12.46
N ASN A 403 6.74 15.91 -13.53
CA ASN A 403 6.48 15.30 -14.83
C ASN A 403 7.73 15.46 -15.71
N VAL A 404 8.27 14.37 -16.26
CA VAL A 404 9.43 14.38 -17.15
C VAL A 404 9.01 13.79 -18.50
N SER A 405 9.26 14.50 -19.59
CA SER A 405 8.95 14.07 -20.95
C SER A 405 10.22 14.06 -21.80
N PHE A 406 10.65 12.88 -22.21
CA PHE A 406 11.82 12.70 -23.08
C PHE A 406 11.40 12.80 -24.54
N ALA A 407 12.12 13.62 -25.31
CA ALA A 407 11.93 13.71 -26.75
C ALA A 407 12.33 12.41 -27.46
N ASN A 408 13.49 11.84 -27.08
CA ASN A 408 13.92 10.53 -27.55
C ASN A 408 14.97 9.92 -26.61
N VAL A 409 14.79 8.65 -26.24
CA VAL A 409 15.73 7.84 -25.45
C VAL A 409 16.32 6.74 -26.35
N THR A 410 17.64 6.68 -26.45
CA THR A 410 18.36 5.69 -27.28
C THR A 410 18.85 4.49 -26.46
N THR A 411 19.15 4.69 -25.18
CA THR A 411 19.49 3.62 -24.24
C THR A 411 18.56 3.73 -23.03
N ALA A 412 17.78 2.68 -22.79
CA ALA A 412 16.92 2.59 -21.62
C ALA A 412 17.75 2.53 -20.32
N GLY A 413 17.18 3.08 -19.25
CA GLY A 413 17.80 3.11 -17.92
C GLY A 413 16.78 3.55 -16.89
N ASP A 414 17.25 3.97 -15.72
CA ASP A 414 16.39 4.40 -14.63
C ASP A 414 16.63 5.87 -14.28
N LEU A 415 15.54 6.56 -13.92
CA LEU A 415 15.60 7.92 -13.38
C LEU A 415 15.09 7.87 -11.94
N THR A 416 15.89 8.35 -10.99
CA THR A 416 15.48 8.56 -9.61
C THR A 416 15.16 10.03 -9.39
N VAL A 417 13.99 10.31 -8.80
CA VAL A 417 13.54 11.67 -8.51
C VAL A 417 13.13 11.78 -7.06
N ASN A 418 13.56 12.86 -6.41
CA ASN A 418 13.09 13.26 -5.08
C ASN A 418 12.95 14.80 -5.01
N THR A 419 12.39 15.26 -3.91
CA THR A 419 12.26 16.69 -3.59
C THR A 419 12.65 16.92 -2.14
N THR A 420 13.28 18.07 -1.89
CA THR A 420 13.68 18.51 -0.55
C THR A 420 13.06 19.87 -0.25
N THR A 421 12.53 20.03 0.95
CA THR A 421 11.96 21.29 1.44
C THR A 421 13.06 22.29 1.78
N GLY A 422 12.79 23.57 1.54
CA GLY A 422 13.75 24.68 1.65
C GLY A 422 14.53 24.94 0.36
N ASP A 423 15.24 26.05 0.35
CA ASP A 423 16.14 26.40 -0.75
C ASP A 423 17.28 25.39 -0.92
N HIS A 424 17.76 25.27 -2.16
CA HIS A 424 18.99 24.55 -2.43
C HIS A 424 20.16 25.12 -1.60
N PRO A 425 21.00 24.30 -0.95
CA PRO A 425 22.08 24.79 -0.08
C PRO A 425 23.08 25.75 -0.74
N ASN A 426 23.21 25.67 -2.07
CA ASN A 426 24.08 26.54 -2.88
C ASN A 426 23.31 27.63 -3.65
N ILE A 427 22.08 27.96 -3.28
CA ILE A 427 21.30 29.00 -3.99
C ILE A 427 22.00 30.36 -4.01
N SER A 428 22.79 30.68 -2.97
CA SER A 428 23.56 31.93 -2.86
C SER A 428 24.69 32.07 -3.89
N THR A 429 25.08 30.97 -4.56
CA THR A 429 26.06 31.00 -5.66
C THR A 429 25.39 30.97 -7.04
N SER A 430 24.05 31.03 -7.08
CA SER A 430 23.26 31.18 -8.30
C SER A 430 22.84 32.64 -8.51
N ASP A 431 22.13 32.88 -9.61
CA ASP A 431 21.37 34.09 -9.88
C ASP A 431 19.88 33.93 -9.51
N VAL A 432 19.49 32.98 -8.66
CA VAL A 432 18.14 32.92 -8.09
C VAL A 432 18.12 33.72 -6.80
N ASN A 433 17.12 34.59 -6.62
CA ASN A 433 16.95 35.33 -5.37
C ASN A 433 16.41 34.40 -4.26
N PRO A 434 17.18 34.15 -3.17
CA PRO A 434 16.77 33.23 -2.10
C PRO A 434 15.62 33.74 -1.20
N SER A 435 15.15 34.97 -1.42
CA SER A 435 13.98 35.52 -0.71
C SER A 435 12.73 35.60 -1.59
N LYS A 436 12.84 35.13 -2.84
CA LYS A 436 11.81 35.13 -3.88
C LYS A 436 11.85 33.82 -4.66
N SER A 437 12.05 32.73 -3.93
CA SER A 437 12.18 31.39 -4.50
C SER A 437 10.89 30.58 -4.27
N VAL A 438 10.91 29.36 -4.78
CA VAL A 438 10.16 28.27 -4.20
C VAL A 438 11.06 27.62 -3.15
N ASN A 439 10.59 27.52 -1.90
CA ASN A 439 11.25 26.85 -0.77
C ASN A 439 11.25 25.32 -0.93
N ARG A 440 11.75 24.87 -2.08
CA ARG A 440 11.86 23.48 -2.48
C ARG A 440 12.85 23.38 -3.65
N TYR A 441 13.65 22.34 -3.64
CA TYR A 441 14.41 21.91 -4.80
C TYR A 441 14.12 20.45 -5.14
N TRP A 442 14.44 20.06 -6.37
CA TRP A 442 14.25 18.70 -6.87
C TRP A 442 15.57 18.14 -7.35
N THR A 443 15.81 16.87 -7.07
CA THR A 443 16.99 16.14 -7.55
C THR A 443 16.54 15.09 -8.55
N LEU A 444 17.10 15.14 -9.76
CA LEU A 444 16.92 14.10 -10.78
C LEU A 444 18.27 13.40 -10.98
N THR A 445 18.32 12.09 -10.76
CA THR A 445 19.55 11.29 -10.88
C THR A 445 19.39 10.22 -11.94
N ASN A 446 20.21 10.30 -12.98
CA ASN A 446 20.24 9.34 -14.08
C ASN A 446 21.06 8.11 -13.73
N ALA A 447 20.52 6.93 -14.03
CA ALA A 447 21.23 5.66 -14.00
C ALA A 447 21.08 4.96 -15.36
N GLY A 448 21.97 5.29 -16.30
CA GLY A 448 22.11 4.56 -17.57
C GLY A 448 21.23 5.03 -18.73
N ILE A 449 20.38 6.06 -18.55
CA ILE A 449 19.57 6.61 -19.64
C ILE A 449 20.47 7.42 -20.58
N VAL A 450 20.38 7.14 -21.88
CA VAL A 450 20.95 7.97 -22.95
C VAL A 450 19.80 8.54 -23.76
N PHE A 451 19.75 9.86 -23.90
CA PHE A 451 18.63 10.59 -24.48
C PHE A 451 19.11 11.86 -25.21
N THR A 452 18.25 12.45 -26.04
CA THR A 452 18.54 13.72 -26.72
C THR A 452 18.25 14.92 -25.82
N THR A 453 16.97 15.12 -25.50
CA THR A 453 16.48 16.18 -24.61
C THR A 453 15.28 15.69 -23.80
N TYR A 454 15.00 16.36 -22.70
CA TYR A 454 13.74 16.23 -21.98
C TYR A 454 13.21 17.59 -21.53
N ASP A 455 11.90 17.62 -21.31
CA ASP A 455 11.18 18.67 -20.62
C ASP A 455 10.82 18.16 -19.22
N ALA A 456 10.84 19.03 -18.20
CA ALA A 456 10.39 18.68 -16.87
C ALA A 456 9.51 19.77 -16.28
N THR A 457 8.40 19.39 -15.64
CA THR A 457 7.49 20.29 -14.93
C THR A 457 7.59 20.02 -13.45
N PHE A 458 8.07 21.02 -12.70
CA PHE A 458 8.21 20.98 -11.25
C PHE A 458 6.94 21.58 -10.64
N ASN A 459 6.16 20.76 -9.94
CA ASN A 459 4.95 21.21 -9.24
C ASN A 459 5.27 21.47 -7.77
N PHE A 460 4.71 22.53 -7.20
CA PHE A 460 4.90 22.94 -5.81
C PHE A 460 3.56 23.46 -5.26
N VAL A 461 3.45 23.63 -3.94
CA VAL A 461 2.25 24.24 -3.34
C VAL A 461 2.44 25.74 -3.18
N ALA A 462 1.34 26.50 -3.06
CA ALA A 462 1.42 27.95 -2.85
C ALA A 462 2.20 28.33 -1.59
N GLY A 463 2.16 27.48 -0.55
CA GLY A 463 2.93 27.67 0.68
C GLY A 463 4.45 27.48 0.52
N ASP A 464 4.91 26.88 -0.59
CA ASP A 464 6.34 26.81 -0.90
C ASP A 464 6.85 28.16 -1.47
N VAL A 465 5.97 29.02 -1.99
CA VAL A 465 6.37 30.28 -2.67
C VAL A 465 6.66 31.37 -1.65
N ASP A 466 7.85 31.97 -1.74
CA ASP A 466 8.23 33.10 -0.89
C ASP A 466 7.31 34.32 -1.05
N ALA A 467 7.16 35.06 0.04
CA ALA A 467 6.35 36.26 0.08
C ALA A 467 6.83 37.29 -0.96
N GLY A 468 5.93 37.66 -1.87
CA GLY A 468 6.19 38.65 -2.92
C GLY A 468 7.06 38.16 -4.08
N ALA A 469 7.26 36.84 -4.22
CA ALA A 469 7.80 36.23 -5.43
C ALA A 469 6.74 36.24 -6.54
N ASN A 470 7.16 36.48 -7.79
CA ASN A 470 6.26 36.52 -8.95
C ASN A 470 6.42 35.25 -9.78
N THR A 471 5.46 34.34 -9.65
CA THR A 471 5.46 33.01 -10.29
C THR A 471 5.45 33.08 -11.81
N SER A 472 4.92 34.16 -12.40
CA SER A 472 4.94 34.37 -13.86
C SER A 472 6.34 34.68 -14.40
N ASN A 473 7.23 35.13 -13.52
CA ASN A 473 8.61 35.52 -13.83
C ASN A 473 9.64 34.49 -13.32
N PHE A 474 9.21 33.29 -12.89
CA PHE A 474 10.13 32.30 -12.38
C PHE A 474 11.13 31.83 -13.43
N ILE A 475 12.39 31.71 -13.01
CA ILE A 475 13.44 31.00 -13.70
C ILE A 475 13.64 29.63 -13.05
N VAL A 476 14.33 28.75 -13.76
CA VAL A 476 14.86 27.51 -13.20
C VAL A 476 16.37 27.50 -13.42
N ARG A 477 17.11 27.13 -12.39
CA ARG A 477 18.55 26.89 -12.48
C ARG A 477 18.85 25.45 -12.11
N LYS A 478 19.78 24.85 -12.85
CA LYS A 478 20.25 23.49 -12.61
C LYS A 478 21.64 23.50 -12.03
N PHE A 479 21.80 22.91 -10.85
CA PHE A 479 23.07 22.70 -10.19
C PHE A 479 23.59 21.29 -10.52
N SER A 480 24.81 21.20 -11.02
CA SER A 480 25.48 19.92 -11.31
C SER A 480 26.99 20.12 -11.35
N GLY A 481 27.76 19.19 -10.79
CA GLY A 481 29.22 19.29 -10.77
C GLY A 481 29.76 20.55 -10.06
N GLY A 482 29.02 21.09 -9.08
CA GLY A 482 29.41 22.29 -8.33
C GLY A 482 29.09 23.63 -9.01
N SER A 483 28.43 23.62 -10.17
CA SER A 483 28.12 24.85 -10.93
C SER A 483 26.63 24.94 -11.27
N TRP A 484 26.12 26.17 -11.35
CA TRP A 484 24.77 26.48 -11.83
C TRP A 484 24.76 26.69 -13.34
N SER A 485 23.70 26.22 -13.99
CA SER A 485 23.45 26.39 -15.42
C SER A 485 22.05 26.95 -15.68
N THR A 486 21.98 27.82 -16.69
CA THR A 486 20.73 28.40 -17.18
C THR A 486 19.97 27.38 -18.02
N LEU A 487 18.65 27.33 -17.85
CA LEU A 487 17.75 26.49 -18.62
C LEU A 487 16.71 27.33 -19.34
N THR A 488 16.21 26.82 -20.47
CA THR A 488 15.03 27.36 -21.13
C THR A 488 13.80 27.01 -20.30
N VAL A 489 13.06 28.02 -19.88
CA VAL A 489 11.84 27.87 -19.08
C VAL A 489 10.62 27.96 -19.99
N GLY A 490 9.78 26.93 -19.94
CA GLY A 490 8.53 26.83 -20.67
C GLY A 490 7.35 27.42 -19.89
N THR A 491 6.25 26.68 -19.85
CA THR A 491 5.01 27.10 -19.19
C THR A 491 5.20 27.30 -17.68
N ARG A 492 4.56 28.36 -17.16
CA ARG A 492 4.49 28.70 -15.73
C ARG A 492 3.04 28.77 -15.30
N THR A 493 2.78 28.34 -14.07
CA THR A 493 1.52 28.57 -13.37
C THR A 493 1.83 29.09 -11.97
N SER A 494 0.81 29.38 -11.17
CA SER A 494 0.99 29.75 -9.76
C SER A 494 1.65 28.65 -8.91
N THR A 495 1.65 27.40 -9.38
CA THR A 495 2.09 26.21 -8.62
C THR A 495 2.95 25.26 -9.45
N SER A 496 3.47 25.71 -10.60
CA SER A 496 4.37 24.90 -11.42
C SER A 496 5.26 25.74 -12.33
N THR A 497 6.48 25.26 -12.58
CA THR A 497 7.39 25.83 -13.58
C THR A 497 7.99 24.71 -14.43
N GLN A 498 7.93 24.86 -15.75
CA GLN A 498 8.47 23.90 -16.72
C GLN A 498 9.83 24.33 -17.24
N ILE A 499 10.75 23.39 -17.42
CA ILE A 499 11.95 23.52 -18.26
C ILE A 499 11.76 22.74 -19.55
N THR A 500 12.37 23.20 -20.64
CA THR A 500 12.28 22.56 -21.95
C THR A 500 13.66 22.29 -22.55
N GLY A 501 13.80 21.20 -23.29
CA GLY A 501 14.98 20.95 -24.12
C GLY A 501 16.28 20.68 -23.34
N THR A 502 16.20 20.19 -22.10
CA THR A 502 17.37 19.97 -21.24
C THR A 502 18.09 18.67 -21.60
N THR A 503 19.43 18.67 -21.58
CA THR A 503 20.29 17.55 -22.02
C THR A 503 21.02 16.82 -20.87
N SER A 504 20.87 17.30 -19.63
CA SER A 504 21.54 16.72 -18.47
C SER A 504 20.75 16.94 -17.19
N PHE A 505 20.93 16.07 -16.21
CA PHE A 505 20.23 16.13 -14.92
C PHE A 505 21.06 16.84 -13.84
N GLY A 506 20.55 16.88 -12.61
CA GLY A 506 21.13 17.59 -11.46
C GLY A 506 20.06 17.95 -10.43
N ASP A 507 20.36 18.98 -9.65
CA ASP A 507 19.41 19.61 -8.74
C ASP A 507 18.80 20.85 -9.39
N PHE A 508 17.53 21.15 -9.10
CA PHE A 508 16.78 22.22 -9.73
C PHE A 508 16.18 23.14 -8.67
N GLN A 509 16.48 24.42 -8.77
CA GLN A 509 15.90 25.49 -7.95
C GLN A 509 15.02 26.39 -8.83
N VAL A 510 13.86 26.76 -8.31
CA VAL A 510 12.90 27.67 -8.95
C VAL A 510 12.83 28.97 -8.15
N GLY A 511 12.74 30.11 -8.83
CA GLY A 511 12.58 31.42 -8.19
C GLY A 511 12.71 32.57 -9.17
N ASN A 512 12.62 33.81 -8.70
CA ASN A 512 12.93 34.98 -9.53
C ASN A 512 14.45 35.17 -9.70
N VAL A 513 14.87 35.78 -10.80
CA VAL A 513 16.29 36.07 -11.06
C VAL A 513 16.79 37.23 -10.20
N LEU A 514 18.03 37.12 -9.75
CA LEU A 514 18.87 38.14 -9.14
C LEU A 514 19.85 38.63 -10.22
N SER A 515 19.58 39.72 -10.93
CA SER A 515 20.57 40.22 -11.89
C SER A 515 20.53 41.74 -12.11
N VAL A 516 21.74 42.26 -12.37
CA VAL A 516 22.02 43.59 -12.95
C VAL A 516 23.01 43.35 -14.08
N ALA A 517 22.66 43.73 -15.31
CA ALA A 517 23.60 43.79 -16.42
C ALA A 517 24.42 45.08 -16.32
N VAL A 518 25.74 44.94 -16.40
CA VAL A 518 26.68 46.04 -16.57
C VAL A 518 27.23 46.01 -17.99
N SER A 519 26.86 46.98 -18.82
CA SER A 519 27.62 47.25 -20.04
C SER A 519 28.92 47.99 -19.67
N ASN A 520 30.04 47.25 -19.68
CA ASN A 520 31.44 47.70 -19.49
C ASN A 520 31.73 48.43 -18.17
N SER A 521 32.27 47.71 -17.17
CA SER A 521 32.60 48.25 -15.85
C SER A 521 34.09 48.44 -15.59
N THR A 522 34.90 48.63 -16.63
CA THR A 522 36.32 48.99 -16.49
C THR A 522 36.46 50.46 -16.82
N PHE A 523 36.75 51.28 -15.81
CA PHE A 523 37.00 52.70 -15.96
C PHE A 523 38.51 52.90 -16.13
N ALA A 524 38.92 53.24 -17.35
CA ALA A 524 40.32 53.46 -17.72
C ALA A 524 40.53 54.94 -18.05
N PHE A 525 41.29 55.63 -17.22
CA PHE A 525 41.48 57.07 -17.35
C PHE A 525 42.72 57.44 -18.17
N GLY A 526 43.57 56.46 -18.50
CA GLY A 526 44.77 56.61 -19.32
C GLY A 526 45.82 57.51 -18.66
N THR A 527 46.70 58.11 -19.47
CA THR A 527 47.75 59.02 -19.01
C THR A 527 47.23 60.42 -18.74
N ARG A 528 47.38 60.89 -17.50
CA ARG A 528 46.85 62.19 -17.07
C ARG A 528 47.80 62.94 -16.12
N PRO A 529 47.73 64.29 -16.05
CA PRO A 529 48.54 65.08 -15.13
C PRO A 529 48.18 64.84 -13.66
N LEU A 530 49.17 65.00 -12.77
CA LEU A 530 48.96 64.97 -11.32
C LEU A 530 48.12 66.14 -10.84
N ASN A 531 47.57 66.01 -9.63
CA ASN A 531 46.71 67.00 -8.97
C ASN A 531 45.54 67.54 -9.82
N THR A 532 45.00 66.75 -10.74
CA THR A 532 43.97 67.20 -11.68
C THR A 532 42.70 66.37 -11.54
N TRP A 533 41.54 67.03 -11.61
CA TRP A 533 40.27 66.33 -11.80
C TRP A 533 40.16 65.84 -13.23
N LEU A 534 39.95 64.54 -13.38
CA LEU A 534 39.76 63.95 -14.69
C LEU A 534 38.32 64.17 -15.17
N SER A 535 38.15 64.26 -16.48
CA SER A 535 36.83 64.21 -17.11
C SER A 535 36.12 62.92 -16.66
N PRO A 536 34.86 62.99 -16.21
CA PRO A 536 34.14 61.82 -15.78
C PRO A 536 33.96 60.84 -16.94
N ASP A 537 34.15 59.57 -16.64
CA ASP A 537 33.83 58.47 -17.53
C ASP A 537 32.45 57.90 -17.17
N SER A 538 31.74 57.30 -18.12
CA SER A 538 30.34 56.93 -17.97
C SER A 538 30.06 55.48 -18.33
N SER A 539 29.19 54.84 -17.56
CA SER A 539 28.64 53.52 -17.83
C SER A 539 27.11 53.54 -17.69
N VAL A 540 26.46 52.53 -18.25
CA VAL A 540 25.01 52.31 -18.12
C VAL A 540 24.82 51.00 -17.37
N LEU A 541 24.14 51.09 -16.23
CA LEU A 541 23.80 49.96 -15.37
C LEU A 541 22.35 49.61 -15.64
N THR A 542 22.05 48.40 -16.08
CA THR A 542 20.67 47.98 -16.41
C THR A 542 20.23 46.91 -15.43
N ASN A 543 19.03 47.06 -14.87
CA ASN A 543 18.38 45.94 -14.21
C ASN A 543 17.86 45.00 -15.29
N ASP A 544 18.65 43.99 -15.66
CA ASP A 544 18.27 42.94 -16.61
C ASP A 544 17.46 41.82 -15.93
N GLY A 545 17.22 41.95 -14.63
CA GLY A 545 16.34 41.09 -13.88
C GLY A 545 14.87 41.30 -14.24
N THR A 546 14.01 40.52 -13.59
CA THR A 546 12.56 40.55 -13.86
C THR A 546 11.76 41.33 -12.83
N GLU A 547 12.41 41.90 -11.81
CA GLU A 547 11.78 42.59 -10.69
C GLU A 547 12.60 43.83 -10.29
N PRO A 548 12.01 44.85 -9.63
CA PRO A 548 12.75 46.03 -9.18
C PRO A 548 13.89 45.69 -8.21
N GLN A 549 15.08 46.27 -8.40
CA GLN A 549 16.29 45.99 -7.61
C GLN A 549 16.90 47.25 -6.99
N THR A 550 17.62 47.10 -5.87
CA THR A 550 18.58 48.10 -5.40
C THR A 550 19.94 47.82 -6.02
N LEU A 551 20.53 48.80 -6.70
CA LEU A 551 21.84 48.69 -7.33
C LEU A 551 22.92 49.17 -6.35
N LEU A 552 23.83 48.28 -5.97
CA LEU A 552 25.00 48.60 -5.15
C LEU A 552 26.26 48.58 -6.01
N GLY A 553 27.13 49.58 -5.83
CA GLY A 553 28.44 49.65 -6.47
C GLY A 553 29.57 49.44 -5.47
N LYS A 554 30.68 48.88 -5.94
CA LYS A 554 31.98 48.89 -5.25
C LYS A 554 33.09 49.09 -6.28
N ILE A 555 34.13 49.85 -5.95
CA ILE A 555 35.28 50.06 -6.83
C ILE A 555 36.49 49.29 -6.33
N SER A 556 37.24 48.70 -7.26
CA SER A 556 38.54 48.12 -6.97
C SER A 556 39.57 49.21 -6.70
N ILE A 557 40.68 48.82 -6.06
CA ILE A 557 41.87 49.67 -5.91
C ILE A 557 42.28 50.24 -7.27
N PHE A 558 42.63 51.53 -7.32
CA PHE A 558 43.25 52.13 -8.49
C PHE A 558 44.69 51.61 -8.60
N THR A 559 45.00 50.91 -9.70
CA THR A 559 46.32 50.30 -9.92
C THR A 559 47.07 51.00 -11.05
N ALA A 560 48.38 51.19 -10.88
CA ALA A 560 49.29 51.74 -11.89
C ALA A 560 50.68 51.07 -11.83
N SER A 561 50.82 49.88 -12.44
CA SER A 561 51.96 48.97 -12.20
C SER A 561 52.21 48.79 -10.68
N PRO A 562 53.38 48.55 -10.06
CA PRO A 562 53.43 47.94 -8.71
C PRO A 562 52.85 48.79 -7.55
N ASN A 563 52.32 49.98 -7.84
CA ASN A 563 51.84 50.93 -6.84
C ASN A 563 50.31 50.95 -6.74
N THR A 564 49.82 51.01 -5.50
CA THR A 564 48.42 51.20 -5.12
C THR A 564 48.26 52.56 -4.44
N TRP A 565 47.10 53.20 -4.64
CA TRP A 565 46.81 54.50 -4.01
C TRP A 565 45.67 54.39 -3.02
N ASN A 566 45.72 55.18 -1.95
CA ASN A 566 44.63 55.25 -0.96
C ASN A 566 43.49 56.15 -1.46
N LEU A 567 42.27 55.92 -0.95
CA LEU A 567 41.13 56.82 -1.15
C LEU A 567 41.03 57.84 -0.01
N SER A 568 40.53 59.03 -0.34
CA SER A 568 40.19 60.08 0.61
C SER A 568 38.88 60.75 0.19
N GLU A 569 38.02 61.02 1.17
CA GLU A 569 36.75 61.72 0.97
C GLU A 569 36.88 63.25 0.99
N THR A 570 37.99 63.77 1.55
CA THR A 570 38.16 65.21 1.79
C THR A 570 38.99 65.89 0.71
N ALA A 571 40.16 65.33 0.39
CA ALA A 571 41.09 65.85 -0.61
C ALA A 571 42.07 64.77 -1.11
N ASN A 572 42.60 64.96 -2.32
CA ASN A 572 43.74 64.18 -2.82
C ASN A 572 45.05 64.57 -2.09
N GLY A 573 46.05 63.69 -2.14
CA GLY A 573 47.35 63.89 -1.47
C GLY A 573 48.46 63.09 -2.15
N ALA A 574 49.61 62.94 -1.49
CA ALA A 574 50.66 62.04 -1.99
C ALA A 574 50.15 60.59 -1.95
N ASP A 575 50.25 59.87 -3.07
CA ASP A 575 49.73 58.50 -3.27
C ASP A 575 48.27 58.29 -2.80
N THR A 576 47.48 59.38 -2.79
CA THR A 576 46.09 59.38 -2.32
C THR A 576 45.21 60.06 -3.35
N THR A 577 44.18 59.35 -3.82
CA THR A 577 43.20 59.86 -4.80
C THR A 577 41.86 60.13 -4.13
N ARG A 578 41.08 61.03 -4.73
CA ARG A 578 39.69 61.25 -4.37
C ARG A 578 38.81 60.77 -5.53
N ALA A 579 37.96 59.80 -5.28
CA ALA A 579 37.04 59.27 -6.29
C ALA A 579 35.60 59.70 -5.97
N GLN A 580 34.88 60.09 -7.01
CA GLN A 580 33.52 60.58 -6.90
C GLN A 580 32.63 60.00 -7.98
N TRP A 581 31.36 59.81 -7.66
CA TRP A 581 30.36 59.30 -8.58
C TRP A 581 29.10 60.16 -8.64
N SER A 582 28.34 59.99 -9.73
CA SER A 582 27.02 60.60 -9.91
C SER A 582 26.13 59.71 -10.78
N THR A 583 24.82 59.73 -10.54
CA THR A 583 23.82 59.09 -11.40
C THR A 583 22.99 60.09 -12.20
N THR A 584 23.23 61.39 -12.01
CA THR A 584 22.40 62.46 -12.59
C THR A 584 23.04 63.07 -13.83
N SER A 585 24.33 63.45 -13.76
CA SER A 585 25.05 64.06 -14.88
C SER A 585 26.58 63.95 -14.76
N ALA A 586 27.28 64.17 -15.87
CA ALA A 586 28.73 64.32 -15.93
C ALA A 586 29.26 65.62 -15.29
N THR A 587 28.40 66.45 -14.69
CA THR A 587 28.80 67.67 -13.97
C THR A 587 28.49 67.64 -12.47
N GLY A 588 27.83 66.57 -12.00
CA GLY A 588 27.39 66.40 -10.62
C GLY A 588 25.87 66.56 -10.44
N PRO A 589 25.36 66.56 -9.19
CA PRO A 589 26.08 66.48 -7.91
C PRO A 589 26.94 65.22 -7.75
N TRP A 590 28.03 65.34 -7.00
CA TRP A 590 29.04 64.31 -6.80
C TRP A 590 29.01 63.77 -5.37
N SER A 591 29.02 62.44 -5.25
CA SER A 591 29.18 61.73 -4.00
C SER A 591 30.59 61.15 -3.89
N ASP A 592 31.24 61.32 -2.75
CA ASP A 592 32.57 60.74 -2.49
C ASP A 592 32.50 59.23 -2.25
N ILE A 593 33.59 58.54 -2.64
CA ILE A 593 33.78 57.12 -2.34
C ILE A 593 34.73 57.00 -1.14
N SER A 594 34.22 56.40 -0.07
CA SER A 594 34.82 56.29 1.25
C SER A 594 35.99 55.30 1.33
N ALA A 595 35.87 54.17 0.64
CA ALA A 595 36.82 53.06 0.69
C ALA A 595 36.71 52.16 -0.54
N TYR A 596 37.78 51.42 -0.83
CA TYR A 596 37.75 50.36 -1.84
C TYR A 596 36.97 49.15 -1.33
N ASP A 597 36.39 48.40 -2.25
CA ASP A 597 35.66 47.15 -1.99
C ASP A 597 34.52 47.25 -0.96
N GLN A 598 34.07 48.48 -0.64
CA GLN A 598 32.89 48.76 0.17
C GLN A 598 31.70 49.11 -0.72
N ASN A 599 30.54 48.55 -0.40
CA ASN A 599 29.30 48.83 -1.15
C ASN A 599 28.78 50.25 -0.87
N PHE A 600 28.42 50.97 -1.93
CA PHE A 600 27.62 52.19 -1.88
C PHE A 600 26.36 52.03 -2.74
N THR A 601 25.26 52.65 -2.31
CA THR A 601 23.98 52.57 -3.03
C THR A 601 23.98 53.50 -4.23
N ILE A 602 23.85 52.94 -5.44
CA ILE A 602 23.78 53.71 -6.69
C ILE A 602 22.35 54.19 -6.93
N ALA A 603 21.38 53.28 -6.81
CA ALA A 603 19.97 53.54 -7.01
C ALA A 603 19.11 52.52 -6.25
N THR A 604 17.92 52.93 -5.82
CA THR A 604 16.95 52.05 -5.17
C THR A 604 15.77 51.80 -6.11
N SER A 605 15.18 50.61 -6.04
CA SER A 605 13.94 50.26 -6.78
C SER A 605 14.00 50.48 -8.30
N VAL A 606 15.12 50.17 -8.94
CA VAL A 606 15.27 50.25 -10.41
C VAL A 606 14.40 49.15 -11.03
N ALA A 607 13.38 49.49 -11.84
CA ALA A 607 12.47 48.50 -12.40
C ALA A 607 13.16 47.55 -13.39
N ALA A 608 12.55 46.39 -13.65
CA ALA A 608 13.03 45.43 -14.63
C ALA A 608 13.11 46.07 -16.03
N GLY A 609 14.26 45.96 -16.69
CA GLY A 609 14.55 46.57 -17.99
C GLY A 609 14.97 48.05 -17.92
N ASP A 610 14.89 48.71 -16.76
CA ASP A 610 15.32 50.10 -16.61
C ASP A 610 16.84 50.20 -16.44
N SER A 611 17.38 51.34 -16.88
CA SER A 611 18.80 51.65 -16.79
C SER A 611 19.09 52.89 -15.95
N VAL A 612 20.16 52.83 -15.17
CA VAL A 612 20.74 53.95 -14.43
C VAL A 612 22.06 54.34 -15.09
N LYS A 613 22.19 55.62 -15.46
CA LYS A 613 23.48 56.16 -15.91
C LYS A 613 24.39 56.32 -14.69
N PHE A 614 25.66 55.96 -14.84
CA PHE A 614 26.66 56.09 -13.80
C PHE A 614 27.87 56.84 -14.34
N PHE A 615 28.29 57.89 -13.64
CA PHE A 615 29.47 58.67 -13.95
C PHE A 615 30.49 58.51 -12.84
N LEU A 616 31.75 58.22 -13.18
CA LEU A 616 32.87 58.12 -12.26
C LEU A 616 33.95 59.12 -12.64
N ARG A 617 34.45 59.87 -11.66
CA ARG A 617 35.62 60.72 -11.83
C ARG A 617 36.60 60.55 -10.67
N ILE A 618 37.85 60.87 -10.94
CA ILE A 618 38.89 60.89 -9.92
C ILE A 618 39.67 62.20 -9.95
N GLN A 619 40.18 62.58 -8.78
CA GLN A 619 41.24 63.56 -8.65
C GLN A 619 42.54 62.80 -8.43
N THR A 620 43.48 62.93 -9.37
CA THR A 620 44.77 62.26 -9.28
C THR A 620 45.55 62.75 -8.06
N PRO A 621 46.42 61.94 -7.43
CA PRO A 621 47.30 62.35 -6.34
C PRO A 621 48.12 63.59 -6.67
N THR A 622 48.58 64.29 -5.64
CA THR A 622 49.47 65.47 -5.79
C THR A 622 50.89 65.09 -6.18
N SER A 623 51.35 63.92 -5.74
CA SER A 623 52.62 63.29 -6.11
C SER A 623 52.49 61.77 -6.01
N THR A 624 53.20 61.03 -6.87
CA THR A 624 53.20 59.56 -6.83
C THR A 624 54.57 59.01 -7.19
N SER A 625 54.86 57.80 -6.76
CA SER A 625 56.10 57.07 -7.11
C SER A 625 56.05 56.35 -8.48
N SER A 626 55.00 56.52 -9.30
CA SER A 626 54.75 55.77 -10.56
C SER A 626 54.34 56.70 -11.73
N PHE A 627 54.49 56.22 -12.98
CA PHE A 627 54.12 56.97 -14.19
C PHE A 627 52.79 56.47 -14.82
N ASN A 628 51.80 57.38 -14.81
CA ASN A 628 50.95 57.78 -15.94
C ASN A 628 49.98 56.79 -16.64
N GLN A 629 49.48 55.71 -16.04
CA GLN A 629 48.23 55.07 -16.52
C GLN A 629 47.39 54.54 -15.35
N TYR A 630 46.08 54.77 -15.39
CA TYR A 630 45.19 54.50 -14.25
C TYR A 630 43.94 53.73 -14.70
N SER A 631 43.61 52.66 -14.00
CA SER A 631 42.37 51.91 -14.17
C SER A 631 41.81 51.44 -12.84
N SER A 632 40.48 51.37 -12.76
CA SER A 632 39.74 50.66 -11.71
C SER A 632 38.55 49.93 -12.34
N THR A 633 38.09 48.88 -11.68
CA THR A 633 36.90 48.14 -12.07
C THR A 633 35.78 48.45 -11.09
N LEU A 634 34.62 48.87 -11.61
CA LEU A 634 33.40 48.95 -10.83
C LEU A 634 32.74 47.57 -10.85
N THR A 635 32.47 47.01 -9.68
CA THR A 635 31.57 45.86 -9.57
C THR A 635 30.21 46.36 -9.11
N VAL A 636 29.15 45.95 -9.80
CA VAL A 636 27.76 46.26 -9.41
C VAL A 636 27.07 44.96 -9.03
N THR A 637 26.31 45.00 -7.94
CA THR A 637 25.51 43.88 -7.45
C THR A 637 24.07 44.33 -7.24
N ALA A 638 23.12 43.48 -7.59
CA ALA A 638 21.71 43.65 -7.19
C ALA A 638 21.53 43.24 -5.72
N GLN A 639 20.67 43.97 -5.03
CA GLN A 639 20.12 43.62 -3.73
C GLN A 639 18.60 43.69 -3.74
#